data_AF-A0A0D8XEH8-F1
#
_entry.id   AF-A0A0D8XEH8-F1
#
_cell.length_a   1.000
_cell.length_b   1.000
_cell.length_c   1.000
_cell.angle_alpha   90.00
_cell.angle_beta   90.00
_cell.angle_gamma   90.00
#
_symmetry.space_group_name_H-M   'P 1'
#
loop_
_entity.id
_entity.type
_entity.pdbx_description
1 polymer ?
#
loop_
_entity_poly.entity_id
_entity_poly.type
_entity_poly.pdbx_seq_one_letter_code
_entity_poly.pdbx_strand_id
1 'polypeptide(L)'
;MLLTLPNTVPSGFEVLIIRNASVRSIPKLAFRRMDRLKEIHVDSCDHLTFLEKFAFKGMKRLRKISFTNCPRLNEISKSTFSGIGNEFGVKIHFHQTPVQRIHSGAFRHASNIRELSISGSDLALSRHAFASINQLDFLTVSGVTVIEPQLFTNSTRFHIVHLKELNCEIPPRAFEDLAHVHQPQAFYTIGLPKYYTSPCLTFIYLKQVKTFYAVEAKEIMQVLIDQTFLF
;
A
#
# COMPACT_ATOMS: atom_id res chain seq x y z
N MET A 1 -24.33 5.33 19.89
CA MET A 1 -23.29 5.21 20.94
C MET A 1 -21.95 5.05 20.23
N LEU A 2 -21.06 6.04 20.30
CA LEU A 2 -19.72 5.93 19.73
C LEU A 2 -18.92 4.96 20.59
N LEU A 3 -18.66 3.75 20.09
CA LEU A 3 -17.72 2.83 20.73
C LEU A 3 -16.32 3.43 20.54
N THR A 4 -15.83 4.16 21.53
CA THR A 4 -14.39 4.39 21.65
C THR A 4 -13.75 3.05 21.95
N LEU A 5 -12.70 2.67 21.20
CA LEU A 5 -11.88 1.52 21.54
C LEU A 5 -11.59 1.56 23.04
N PRO A 6 -11.77 0.45 23.78
CA PRO A 6 -11.68 0.50 25.24
C PRO A 6 -10.36 1.14 25.65
N ASN A 7 -10.41 2.23 26.42
CA ASN A 7 -9.21 2.92 26.90
C ASN A 7 -8.33 2.02 27.81
N THR A 8 -8.85 0.83 28.12
CA THR A 8 -8.29 -0.21 28.99
C THR A 8 -8.46 -1.59 28.35
N VAL A 9 -8.03 -1.79 27.11
CA VAL A 9 -7.75 -3.15 26.63
C VAL A 9 -6.48 -3.63 27.37
N PRO A 10 -6.52 -4.72 28.15
CA PRO A 10 -5.36 -5.26 28.85
C PRO A 10 -4.11 -5.36 27.95
N SER A 11 -2.93 -4.99 28.46
CA SER A 11 -1.67 -4.97 27.69
C SER A 11 -1.15 -6.36 27.26
N GLY A 12 -1.86 -7.43 27.63
CA GLY A 12 -1.50 -8.81 27.36
C GLY A 12 -1.84 -9.30 25.95
N PHE A 13 -2.75 -8.65 25.23
CA PHE A 13 -3.25 -9.17 23.96
C PHE A 13 -2.26 -9.00 22.81
N GLU A 14 -2.11 -10.06 22.02
CA GLU A 14 -1.30 -10.06 20.81
C GLU A 14 -2.14 -9.83 19.55
N VAL A 15 -3.44 -10.13 19.61
CA VAL A 15 -4.37 -9.99 18.47
C VAL A 15 -5.59 -9.21 18.93
N LEU A 16 -5.95 -8.17 18.19
CA LEU A 16 -7.16 -7.38 18.40
C LEU A 16 -8.06 -7.52 17.17
N ILE A 17 -9.29 -7.96 17.40
CA ILE A 17 -10.32 -8.06 16.36
C ILE A 17 -11.44 -7.07 16.69
N ILE A 18 -11.68 -6.13 15.79
CA ILE A 18 -12.77 -5.16 15.83
C ILE A 18 -13.71 -5.54 14.68
N ARG A 19 -14.80 -6.24 15.00
CA ARG A 19 -15.77 -6.72 14.00
C ARG A 19 -17.16 -6.16 14.27
N ASN A 20 -17.89 -5.78 13.22
CA ASN A 20 -19.27 -5.28 13.29
C ASN A 20 -19.44 -4.11 14.28
N ALA A 21 -18.38 -3.30 14.43
CA ALA A 21 -18.36 -2.23 15.42
C ALA A 21 -18.83 -0.91 14.79
N SER A 22 -19.62 -0.14 15.55
CA SER A 22 -20.09 1.20 15.14
C SER A 22 -19.01 2.28 15.41
N VAL A 23 -17.75 1.98 15.11
CA VAL A 23 -16.62 2.87 15.31
C VAL A 23 -16.51 3.80 14.12
N ARG A 24 -16.61 5.12 14.34
CA ARG A 24 -16.49 6.11 13.27
C ARG A 24 -15.04 6.32 12.80
N SER A 25 -14.10 6.15 13.72
CA SER A 25 -12.68 6.43 13.47
C SER A 25 -11.76 5.67 14.39
N ILE A 26 -10.56 5.37 13.90
CA ILE A 26 -9.44 4.97 14.77
C ILE A 26 -8.71 6.25 15.21
N PRO A 27 -8.74 6.60 16.51
CA PRO A 27 -8.19 7.86 16.99
C PRO A 27 -6.65 7.84 16.99
N LYS A 28 -6.06 9.04 17.07
CA LYS A 28 -4.61 9.21 17.25
C LYS A 28 -4.11 8.40 18.46
N LEU A 29 -3.03 7.64 18.28
CA LEU A 29 -2.40 6.81 19.32
C LEU A 29 -3.32 5.74 19.93
N ALA A 30 -4.38 5.31 19.23
CA ALA A 30 -5.40 4.37 19.72
C ALA A 30 -4.83 3.13 20.45
N PHE A 31 -3.71 2.60 19.97
CA PHE A 31 -3.15 1.33 20.44
C PHE A 31 -1.84 1.49 21.25
N ARG A 32 -1.43 2.72 21.59
CA ARG A 32 -0.08 3.00 22.14
C ARG A 32 0.26 2.23 23.43
N ARG A 33 -0.74 1.82 24.23
CA ARG A 33 -0.54 1.06 25.48
C ARG A 33 -0.53 -0.47 25.29
N MET A 34 -0.74 -0.95 24.07
CA MET A 34 -0.83 -2.38 23.75
C MET A 34 0.53 -2.90 23.27
N ASP A 35 1.52 -2.93 24.16
CA ASP A 35 2.93 -3.20 23.81
C ASP A 35 3.18 -4.61 23.25
N ARG A 36 2.27 -5.56 23.50
CA ARG A 36 2.34 -6.93 22.98
C ARG A 36 1.59 -7.15 21.68
N LEU A 37 0.83 -6.16 21.21
CA LEU A 37 -0.05 -6.31 20.06
C LEU A 37 0.75 -6.53 18.78
N LYS A 38 0.47 -7.65 18.12
CA LYS A 38 1.07 -8.11 16.86
C LYS A 38 0.11 -7.94 15.69
N GLU A 39 -1.19 -8.12 15.90
CA GLU A 39 -2.17 -8.09 14.83
C GLU A 39 -3.40 -7.25 15.18
N ILE A 40 -3.86 -6.46 14.22
CA ILE A 40 -5.10 -5.68 14.29
C ILE A 40 -5.94 -6.06 13.07
N HIS A 41 -7.14 -6.57 13.32
CA HIS A 41 -8.13 -6.88 12.31
C HIS A 41 -9.35 -6.01 12.52
N VAL A 42 -9.71 -5.22 11.52
CA VAL A 42 -10.92 -4.42 11.48
C VAL A 42 -11.79 -4.97 10.36
N ASP A 43 -12.95 -5.50 10.71
CA ASP A 43 -13.80 -6.25 9.79
C ASP A 43 -15.26 -5.79 9.87
N SER A 44 -15.92 -5.65 8.72
CA SER A 44 -17.34 -5.30 8.62
C SER A 44 -17.73 -4.09 9.49
N CYS A 45 -16.88 -3.05 9.49
CA CYS A 45 -17.11 -1.83 10.25
C CYS A 45 -17.72 -0.75 9.34
N ASP A 46 -19.04 -0.81 9.15
CA ASP A 46 -19.79 0.00 8.18
C ASP A 46 -19.73 1.51 8.44
N HIS A 47 -19.40 1.92 9.66
CA HIS A 47 -19.33 3.33 10.05
C HIS A 47 -17.91 3.89 10.12
N LEU A 48 -16.87 3.08 9.90
CA LEU A 48 -15.50 3.53 9.94
C LEU A 48 -15.19 4.39 8.71
N THR A 49 -14.97 5.68 8.92
CA THR A 49 -14.75 6.64 7.83
C THR A 49 -13.33 7.20 7.77
N PHE A 50 -12.61 7.27 8.89
CA PHE A 50 -11.25 7.81 8.88
C PHE A 50 -10.32 7.17 9.91
N LEU A 51 -9.03 7.16 9.57
CA LEU A 51 -7.94 6.79 10.45
C LEU A 51 -7.14 8.05 10.78
N GLU A 52 -7.09 8.45 12.04
CA GLU A 52 -6.40 9.67 12.42
C GLU A 52 -4.87 9.57 12.25
N LYS A 53 -4.23 10.73 12.17
CA LYS A 53 -2.76 10.83 12.16
C LYS A 53 -2.16 10.08 13.35
N PHE A 54 -1.11 9.30 13.09
CA PHE A 54 -0.40 8.52 14.10
C PHE A 54 -1.27 7.49 14.84
N ALA A 55 -2.35 6.99 14.23
CA ALA A 55 -3.23 5.99 14.83
C ALA A 55 -2.45 4.74 15.33
N PHE A 56 -1.41 4.35 14.59
CA PHE A 56 -0.57 3.17 14.85
C PHE A 56 0.85 3.49 15.33
N LYS A 57 1.10 4.72 15.81
CA LYS A 57 2.44 5.14 16.20
C LYS A 57 2.93 4.42 17.46
N GLY A 58 4.19 4.00 17.44
CA GLY A 58 4.87 3.38 18.58
C GLY A 58 4.58 1.89 18.76
N MET A 59 3.91 1.26 17.79
CA MET A 59 3.55 -0.16 17.84
C MET A 59 4.76 -1.06 17.52
N LYS A 60 5.56 -1.39 18.54
CA LYS A 60 6.87 -2.07 18.40
C LYS A 60 6.80 -3.50 17.89
N ARG A 61 5.72 -4.21 18.20
CA ARG A 61 5.54 -5.63 17.90
C ARG A 61 4.54 -5.90 16.78
N LEU A 62 3.96 -4.85 16.19
CA LEU A 62 2.92 -4.97 15.18
C LEU A 62 3.50 -5.57 13.90
N ARG A 63 2.85 -6.63 13.45
CA ARG A 63 3.19 -7.42 12.27
C ARG A 63 2.11 -7.36 11.21
N LYS A 64 0.86 -7.13 11.59
CA LYS A 64 -0.27 -7.11 10.65
C LYS A 64 -1.35 -6.10 11.04
N ILE A 65 -1.82 -5.37 10.03
CA ILE A 65 -3.05 -4.56 10.10
C ILE A 65 -3.89 -4.96 8.89
N SER A 66 -5.15 -5.31 9.11
CA SER A 66 -6.09 -5.56 8.01
C SER A 66 -7.39 -4.83 8.23
N PHE A 67 -7.83 -4.11 7.20
CA PHE A 67 -9.18 -3.56 7.06
C PHE A 67 -9.90 -4.38 6.00
N THR A 68 -10.99 -5.03 6.39
CA THR A 68 -11.82 -5.87 5.51
C THR A 68 -13.25 -5.36 5.57
N ASN A 69 -13.93 -5.26 4.42
CA ASN A 69 -15.33 -4.86 4.34
C ASN A 69 -15.64 -3.58 5.13
N CYS A 70 -14.85 -2.53 4.90
CA CYS A 70 -15.04 -1.21 5.51
C CYS A 70 -15.52 -0.23 4.43
N PRO A 71 -16.81 -0.24 4.04
CA PRO A 71 -17.30 0.39 2.81
C PRO A 71 -17.23 1.92 2.80
N ARG A 72 -17.01 2.56 3.96
CA ARG A 72 -16.91 4.02 4.07
C ARG A 72 -15.51 4.53 4.36
N LEU A 73 -14.52 3.63 4.46
CA LEU A 73 -13.13 4.00 4.68
C LEU A 73 -12.49 4.35 3.33
N ASN A 74 -12.77 5.57 2.86
CA ASN A 74 -12.44 6.00 1.50
C ASN A 74 -11.07 6.69 1.40
N GLU A 75 -10.47 7.06 2.52
CA GLU A 75 -9.23 7.84 2.52
C GLU A 75 -8.18 7.30 3.48
N ILE A 76 -6.92 7.33 3.04
CA ILE A 76 -5.75 7.17 3.90
C ILE A 76 -5.09 8.54 4.04
N SER A 77 -5.35 9.17 5.18
CA SER A 77 -4.93 10.53 5.49
C SER A 77 -3.43 10.67 5.72
N LYS A 78 -2.94 11.91 5.61
CA LYS A 78 -1.55 12.26 5.91
C LYS A 78 -1.13 11.76 7.29
N SER A 79 0.01 11.07 7.34
CA SER A 79 0.62 10.56 8.57
C SER A 79 -0.21 9.54 9.35
N THR A 80 -1.26 8.95 8.78
CA THR A 80 -2.04 7.87 9.43
C THR A 80 -1.15 6.72 9.92
N PHE A 81 -0.22 6.27 9.07
CA PHE A 81 0.72 5.17 9.37
C PHE A 81 2.11 5.66 9.80
N SER A 82 2.27 6.97 10.05
CA SER A 82 3.56 7.53 10.43
C SER A 82 3.98 7.10 11.83
N GLY A 83 5.27 6.76 11.99
CA GLY A 83 5.84 6.37 13.27
C GLY A 83 5.46 4.96 13.72
N ILE A 84 5.02 4.09 12.80
CA ILE A 84 5.11 2.65 13.00
C ILE A 84 6.61 2.30 13.05
N GLY A 85 7.09 2.02 14.25
CA GLY A 85 8.45 1.58 14.52
C GLY A 85 8.43 0.16 15.01
N ASN A 86 8.54 -0.81 14.09
CA ASN A 86 8.51 -2.23 14.41
C ASN A 86 9.78 -2.91 13.85
N GLU A 87 10.26 -3.94 14.54
CA GLU A 87 11.47 -4.67 14.15
C GLU A 87 11.17 -5.85 13.21
N PHE A 88 9.92 -6.33 13.17
CA PHE A 88 9.54 -7.59 12.53
C PHE A 88 9.06 -7.47 11.08
N GLY A 89 8.78 -6.26 10.62
CA GLY A 89 8.03 -6.00 9.40
C GLY A 89 6.53 -5.98 9.64
N VAL A 90 5.85 -4.93 9.16
CA VAL A 90 4.38 -4.85 9.18
C VAL A 90 3.78 -5.11 7.79
N LYS A 91 2.73 -5.92 7.76
CA LYS A 91 1.86 -6.11 6.61
C LYS A 91 0.58 -5.30 6.79
N ILE A 92 0.22 -4.50 5.80
CA ILE A 92 -0.95 -3.62 5.85
C ILE A 92 -1.85 -3.96 4.66
N HIS A 93 -3.09 -4.33 4.94
CA HIS A 93 -4.04 -4.74 3.91
C HIS A 93 -5.35 -3.96 4.03
N PHE A 94 -5.82 -3.45 2.90
CA PHE A 94 -7.15 -2.90 2.72
C PHE A 94 -7.86 -3.76 1.68
N HIS A 95 -8.74 -4.64 2.13
CA HIS A 95 -9.50 -5.57 1.30
C HIS A 95 -10.98 -5.15 1.28
N GLN A 96 -11.60 -5.11 0.10
CA GLN A 96 -13.00 -4.67 -0.05
C GLN A 96 -13.29 -3.37 0.72
N THR A 97 -12.33 -2.44 0.63
CA THR A 97 -12.36 -1.13 1.26
C THR A 97 -12.16 -0.15 0.12
N PRO A 98 -13.19 0.61 -0.31
CA PRO A 98 -13.14 1.40 -1.53
C PRO A 98 -12.30 2.67 -1.34
N VAL A 99 -10.99 2.52 -1.14
CA VAL A 99 -10.09 3.66 -0.95
C VAL A 99 -10.07 4.47 -2.24
N GLN A 100 -10.49 5.72 -2.14
CA GLN A 100 -10.53 6.71 -3.22
C GLN A 100 -9.32 7.64 -3.20
N ARG A 101 -8.65 7.80 -2.05
CA ARG A 101 -7.45 8.67 -1.96
C ARG A 101 -6.42 8.20 -0.96
N ILE A 102 -5.15 8.24 -1.38
CA ILE A 102 -3.99 8.19 -0.47
C ILE A 102 -3.33 9.55 -0.49
N HIS A 103 -3.38 10.23 0.66
CA HIS A 103 -2.84 11.58 0.81
C HIS A 103 -1.32 11.59 0.89
N SER A 104 -0.75 12.76 0.59
CA SER A 104 0.69 13.02 0.69
C SER A 104 1.23 12.67 2.07
N GLY A 105 2.27 11.81 2.12
CA GLY A 105 2.92 11.40 3.35
C GLY A 105 2.05 10.53 4.28
N ALA A 106 1.05 9.82 3.76
CA ALA A 106 0.26 8.83 4.50
C ALA A 106 1.13 7.83 5.29
N PHE A 107 2.22 7.37 4.67
CA PHE A 107 3.15 6.38 5.21
C PHE A 107 4.52 6.97 5.59
N ARG A 108 4.64 8.30 5.69
CA ARG A 108 5.93 8.95 5.95
C ARG A 108 6.52 8.48 7.29
N HIS A 109 7.79 8.09 7.31
CA HIS A 109 8.47 7.54 8.50
C HIS A 109 7.81 6.24 9.02
N ALA A 110 7.06 5.52 8.19
CA ALA A 110 6.70 4.15 8.49
C ALA A 110 7.91 3.27 8.19
N SER A 111 8.67 2.94 9.23
CA SER A 111 9.82 2.06 9.12
C SER A 111 9.36 0.61 9.03
N ASN A 112 9.98 -0.17 8.14
CA ASN A 112 9.81 -1.63 8.06
C ASN A 112 8.35 -2.04 7.76
N ILE A 113 7.74 -1.45 6.73
CA ILE A 113 6.56 -2.06 6.09
C ILE A 113 7.12 -3.16 5.17
N ARG A 114 6.59 -4.37 5.22
CA ARG A 114 7.03 -5.45 4.32
C ARG A 114 6.08 -5.62 3.16
N GLU A 115 4.79 -5.43 3.42
CA GLU A 115 3.74 -5.66 2.46
C GLU A 115 2.65 -4.61 2.63
N LEU A 116 2.26 -3.98 1.53
CA LEU A 116 1.16 -3.04 1.47
C LEU A 116 0.24 -3.44 0.32
N SER A 117 -0.99 -3.83 0.64
CA SER A 117 -2.01 -4.15 -0.34
C SER A 117 -3.21 -3.23 -0.16
N ILE A 118 -3.59 -2.52 -1.21
CA ILE A 118 -4.68 -1.56 -1.20
C ILE A 118 -5.63 -1.86 -2.35
N SER A 119 -6.85 -2.24 -2.00
CA SER A 119 -7.98 -2.23 -2.92
C SER A 119 -8.48 -0.80 -3.06
N GLY A 120 -8.42 -0.25 -4.27
CA GLY A 120 -8.93 1.08 -4.57
C GLY A 120 -10.23 1.04 -5.37
N SER A 121 -10.99 2.13 -5.30
CA SER A 121 -12.12 2.42 -6.20
C SER A 121 -11.97 3.87 -6.62
N ASP A 122 -11.63 4.12 -7.89
CA ASP A 122 -11.28 5.45 -8.39
C ASP A 122 -10.16 6.12 -7.58
N LEU A 123 -9.13 5.33 -7.29
CA LEU A 123 -8.07 5.69 -6.36
C LEU A 123 -7.13 6.74 -6.94
N ALA A 124 -7.07 7.89 -6.27
CA ALA A 124 -6.08 8.93 -6.49
C ALA A 124 -4.87 8.77 -5.54
N LEU A 125 -3.68 8.68 -6.12
CA LEU A 125 -2.41 8.66 -5.42
C LEU A 125 -1.79 10.06 -5.45
N SER A 126 -1.84 10.77 -4.31
CA SER A 126 -1.27 12.11 -4.20
C SER A 126 0.26 12.11 -4.22
N ARG A 127 0.85 13.26 -4.54
CA ARG A 127 2.28 13.50 -4.53
C ARG A 127 2.87 13.06 -3.20
N HIS A 128 3.93 12.26 -3.23
CA HIS A 128 4.58 11.72 -2.04
C HIS A 128 3.72 10.76 -1.19
N ALA A 129 2.68 10.14 -1.76
CA ALA A 129 1.86 9.15 -1.04
C ALA A 129 2.70 8.03 -0.41
N PHE A 130 3.74 7.56 -1.11
CA PHE A 130 4.66 6.50 -0.68
C PHE A 130 6.09 7.01 -0.42
N ALA A 131 6.23 8.29 -0.07
CA ALA A 131 7.54 8.90 0.18
C ALA A 131 8.13 8.51 1.54
N SER A 132 9.46 8.44 1.59
CA SER A 132 10.24 8.13 2.81
C SER A 132 9.87 6.78 3.43
N ILE A 133 9.55 5.79 2.58
CA ILE A 133 9.41 4.39 2.98
C ILE A 133 10.77 3.72 2.76
N ASN A 134 11.47 3.43 3.85
CA ASN A 134 12.84 2.93 3.79
C ASN A 134 12.92 1.43 3.47
N GLN A 135 11.79 0.73 3.64
CA GLN A 135 11.66 -0.70 3.43
C GLN A 135 10.20 -1.00 3.10
N LEU A 136 9.97 -1.55 1.91
CA LEU A 136 8.74 -2.16 1.43
C LEU A 136 9.11 -3.29 0.46
N ASP A 137 8.69 -4.52 0.73
CA ASP A 137 9.02 -5.63 -0.17
C ASP A 137 7.97 -5.74 -1.27
N PHE A 138 6.69 -5.69 -0.90
CA PHE A 138 5.59 -5.88 -1.85
C PHE A 138 4.59 -4.74 -1.74
N LEU A 139 4.40 -4.01 -2.83
CA LEU A 139 3.31 -3.05 -2.99
C LEU A 139 2.30 -3.60 -4.00
N THR A 140 1.05 -3.73 -3.61
CA THR A 140 -0.06 -3.99 -4.54
C THR A 140 -1.11 -2.92 -4.36
N VAL A 141 -1.46 -2.22 -5.43
CA VAL A 141 -2.53 -1.22 -5.45
C VAL A 141 -3.44 -1.52 -6.63
N SER A 142 -4.76 -1.49 -6.43
CA SER A 142 -5.74 -1.67 -7.51
C SER A 142 -6.63 -0.44 -7.71
N GLY A 143 -7.24 -0.32 -8.88
CA GLY A 143 -8.31 0.65 -9.16
C GLY A 143 -7.83 2.10 -9.21
N VAL A 144 -6.60 2.34 -9.63
CA VAL A 144 -5.97 3.67 -9.65
C VAL A 144 -6.41 4.45 -10.88
N THR A 145 -6.93 5.67 -10.68
CA THR A 145 -7.40 6.59 -11.74
C THR A 145 -6.61 7.88 -11.81
N VAL A 146 -5.80 8.19 -10.80
CA VAL A 146 -4.93 9.37 -10.80
C VAL A 146 -3.62 9.04 -10.10
N ILE A 147 -2.50 9.36 -10.76
CA ILE A 147 -1.17 9.32 -10.17
C ILE A 147 -0.57 10.73 -10.25
N GLU A 148 -0.26 11.32 -9.11
CA GLU A 148 0.55 12.54 -9.05
C GLU A 148 2.05 12.22 -9.11
N PRO A 149 2.92 13.15 -9.56
CA PRO A 149 4.36 12.93 -9.62
C PRO A 149 5.00 12.61 -8.26
N GLN A 150 6.25 12.14 -8.25
CA GLN A 150 7.07 12.03 -7.02
C GLN A 150 6.44 11.14 -5.94
N LEU A 151 5.79 10.04 -6.33
CA LEU A 151 5.13 9.12 -5.42
C LEU A 151 6.09 8.50 -4.39
N PHE A 152 7.30 8.13 -4.83
CA PHE A 152 8.27 7.34 -4.08
C PHE A 152 9.48 8.15 -3.62
N THR A 153 9.36 9.47 -3.49
CA THR A 153 10.50 10.31 -3.13
C THR A 153 11.15 9.94 -1.82
N ASN A 154 12.49 9.88 -1.83
CA ASN A 154 13.34 9.45 -0.72
C ASN A 154 13.02 8.05 -0.18
N SER A 155 12.45 7.17 -1.02
CA SER A 155 12.17 5.79 -0.65
C SER A 155 13.24 4.86 -1.21
N THR A 156 13.79 3.98 -0.38
CA THR A 156 15.07 3.32 -0.68
C THR A 156 14.96 1.84 -1.03
N ARG A 157 13.86 1.15 -0.72
CA ARG A 157 13.71 -0.29 -0.98
C ARG A 157 12.27 -0.68 -1.31
N PHE A 158 12.04 -1.01 -2.58
CA PHE A 158 10.82 -1.58 -3.15
C PHE A 158 11.22 -2.83 -3.93
N HIS A 159 10.85 -4.05 -3.50
CA HIS A 159 11.20 -5.25 -4.26
C HIS A 159 10.24 -5.47 -5.43
N ILE A 160 8.93 -5.40 -5.18
CA ILE A 160 7.89 -5.62 -6.18
C ILE A 160 6.79 -4.56 -6.04
N VAL A 161 6.38 -3.98 -7.17
CA VAL A 161 5.25 -3.05 -7.28
C VAL A 161 4.26 -3.56 -8.31
N HIS A 162 3.05 -3.89 -7.87
CA HIS A 162 1.92 -4.30 -8.70
C HIS A 162 0.86 -3.21 -8.70
N LEU A 163 0.55 -2.66 -9.88
CA LEU A 163 -0.56 -1.74 -10.09
C LEU A 163 -1.63 -2.42 -10.95
N LYS A 164 -2.71 -2.86 -10.31
CA LYS A 164 -3.81 -3.56 -10.96
C LYS A 164 -4.91 -2.57 -11.36
N GLU A 165 -5.67 -2.89 -12.41
CA GLU A 165 -6.84 -2.09 -12.81
C GLU A 165 -6.52 -0.59 -12.93
N LEU A 166 -5.41 -0.27 -13.61
CA LEU A 166 -4.96 1.10 -13.78
C LEU A 166 -5.79 1.75 -14.89
N ASN A 167 -6.49 2.83 -14.57
CA ASN A 167 -7.32 3.58 -15.50
C ASN A 167 -6.82 5.01 -15.67
N CYS A 168 -5.50 5.19 -15.69
CA CYS A 168 -4.84 6.46 -15.93
C CYS A 168 -3.47 6.28 -16.57
N GLU A 169 -2.94 7.35 -17.15
CA GLU A 169 -1.55 7.39 -17.58
C GLU A 169 -0.61 7.50 -16.38
N ILE A 170 0.57 6.90 -16.51
CA ILE A 170 1.64 7.01 -15.52
C ILE A 170 2.44 8.27 -15.87
N PRO A 171 2.54 9.27 -14.96
CA PRO A 171 3.34 10.45 -15.22
C PRO A 171 4.81 10.10 -15.51
N PRO A 172 5.49 10.87 -16.38
CA PRO A 172 6.93 10.76 -16.53
C PRO A 172 7.61 10.87 -15.16
N ARG A 173 8.61 10.01 -14.92
CA ARG A 173 9.40 10.01 -13.68
C ARG A 173 8.60 9.68 -12.40
N ALA A 174 7.37 9.18 -12.49
CA ALA A 174 6.60 8.74 -11.31
C ALA A 174 7.37 7.74 -10.41
N PHE A 175 8.30 6.98 -10.99
CA PHE A 175 9.14 5.97 -10.35
C PHE A 175 10.64 6.29 -10.37
N GLU A 176 11.05 7.53 -10.72
CA GLU A 176 12.46 7.90 -10.86
C GLU A 176 13.28 7.64 -9.59
N ASP A 177 12.67 7.89 -8.43
CA ASP A 177 13.29 7.69 -7.11
C ASP A 177 13.54 6.20 -6.77
N LEU A 178 12.94 5.26 -7.50
CA LEU A 178 13.16 3.82 -7.31
C LEU A 178 14.43 3.30 -8.03
N ALA A 179 15.30 4.17 -8.56
CA ALA A 179 16.52 3.79 -9.27
C ALA A 179 17.49 2.88 -8.45
N HIS A 180 17.34 2.85 -7.12
CA HIS A 180 18.13 2.04 -6.19
C HIS A 180 17.67 0.57 -6.03
N VAL A 181 16.63 0.12 -6.75
CA VAL A 181 16.20 -1.28 -6.75
C VAL A 181 17.30 -2.14 -7.38
N HIS A 182 18.08 -2.82 -6.52
CA HIS A 182 19.31 -3.54 -6.87
C HIS A 182 19.09 -4.94 -7.47
N GLN A 183 17.85 -5.40 -7.62
CA GLN A 183 17.51 -6.66 -8.30
C GLN A 183 16.16 -6.52 -9.01
N PRO A 184 16.11 -6.39 -10.35
CA PRO A 184 14.85 -6.36 -11.07
C PRO A 184 14.43 -7.81 -11.38
N GLN A 185 13.79 -8.46 -10.42
CA GLN A 185 12.72 -9.42 -10.74
C GLN A 185 11.39 -8.79 -10.30
N ALA A 186 11.16 -7.56 -10.76
CA ALA A 186 9.89 -6.86 -10.59
C ALA A 186 9.05 -7.16 -11.82
N PHE A 187 8.15 -8.14 -11.72
CA PHE A 187 7.11 -8.36 -12.72
C PHE A 187 6.02 -7.32 -12.45
N TYR A 188 5.84 -6.33 -13.33
CA TYR A 188 4.79 -5.33 -13.18
C TYR A 188 3.54 -5.83 -13.92
N THR A 189 2.65 -6.57 -13.25
CA THR A 189 1.33 -6.82 -13.85
C THR A 189 0.53 -5.52 -13.82
N ILE A 190 0.55 -4.79 -14.93
CA ILE A 190 -0.29 -3.60 -15.17
C ILE A 190 -1.64 -4.09 -15.67
N GLY A 191 -2.71 -3.75 -14.97
CA GLY A 191 -4.06 -3.92 -15.52
C GLY A 191 -4.34 -2.82 -16.55
N LEU A 192 -4.84 -3.20 -17.72
CA LEU A 192 -5.12 -2.30 -18.83
C LEU A 192 -6.18 -1.22 -18.50
N PRO A 193 -6.08 -0.01 -19.07
CA PRO A 193 -7.22 0.89 -19.18
C PRO A 193 -8.33 0.24 -20.02
N LYS A 194 -9.60 0.47 -19.65
CA LYS A 194 -10.81 -0.19 -20.19
C LYS A 194 -11.07 -0.06 -21.71
N TYR A 195 -10.14 0.53 -22.47
CA TYR A 195 -10.25 0.75 -23.92
C TYR A 195 -9.48 -0.25 -24.79
N TYR A 196 -8.83 -1.26 -24.20
CA TYR A 196 -8.27 -2.40 -24.93
C TYR A 196 -8.97 -3.70 -24.53
N THR A 197 -9.79 -4.24 -25.42
CA THR A 197 -10.38 -5.57 -25.32
C THR A 197 -9.32 -6.64 -25.59
N SER A 198 -8.39 -6.87 -24.66
CA SER A 198 -7.57 -8.09 -24.64
C SER A 198 -7.10 -8.39 -23.20
N PRO A 199 -7.30 -9.58 -22.61
CA PRO A 199 -7.19 -9.77 -21.16
C PRO A 199 -5.77 -9.86 -20.56
N CYS A 200 -4.69 -9.71 -21.35
CA CYS A 200 -3.36 -10.20 -20.91
C CYS A 200 -2.18 -9.33 -21.37
N LEU A 201 -2.08 -8.07 -20.92
CA LEU A 201 -0.87 -7.24 -21.11
C LEU A 201 -0.21 -7.01 -19.75
N THR A 202 1.01 -7.54 -19.59
CA THR A 202 1.89 -7.26 -18.45
C THR A 202 2.89 -6.22 -18.93
N PHE A 203 3.20 -5.22 -18.11
CA PHE A 203 4.21 -4.25 -18.52
C PHE A 203 5.49 -4.51 -17.73
N ILE A 204 6.64 -4.26 -18.33
CA ILE A 204 7.92 -4.53 -17.68
C ILE A 204 8.71 -3.23 -17.69
N TYR A 205 9.16 -2.79 -16.51
CA TYR A 205 10.11 -1.70 -16.40
C TYR A 205 11.52 -2.25 -16.67
N LEU A 206 12.08 -1.90 -17.82
CA LEU A 206 13.45 -2.29 -18.18
C LEU A 206 14.45 -1.22 -17.71
N LYS A 207 15.29 -1.61 -16.76
CA LYS A 207 16.27 -0.73 -16.09
C LYS A 207 17.30 -0.13 -17.06
N GLN A 208 17.66 -0.85 -18.12
CA GLN A 208 18.63 -0.38 -19.12
C GLN A 208 18.11 0.77 -19.98
N VAL A 209 16.80 0.78 -20.27
CA VAL A 209 16.19 1.74 -21.22
C VAL A 209 15.33 2.79 -20.52
N LYS A 210 15.13 2.72 -19.20
CA LYS A 210 14.26 3.61 -18.40
C LYS A 210 12.86 3.78 -19.00
N THR A 211 12.38 2.77 -19.71
CA THR A 211 11.16 2.83 -20.52
C THR A 211 10.26 1.66 -20.15
N PHE A 212 8.95 1.91 -20.12
CA PHE A 212 7.93 0.89 -19.89
C PHE A 212 7.57 0.25 -21.23
N TYR A 213 7.58 -1.08 -21.27
CA TYR A 213 7.13 -1.85 -22.43
C TYR A 213 5.86 -2.62 -22.08
N ALA A 214 4.89 -2.62 -22.98
CA ALA A 214 3.71 -3.48 -22.89
C ALA A 214 4.07 -4.83 -23.55
N VAL A 215 3.93 -5.94 -22.83
CA VAL A 215 4.25 -7.28 -23.35
C VAL A 215 3.06 -8.21 -23.10
N GLU A 216 2.63 -8.94 -24.13
CA GLU A 216 1.60 -9.96 -23.97
C GLU A 216 2.12 -11.10 -23.07
N ALA A 217 1.27 -11.66 -22.22
CA ALA A 217 1.68 -12.65 -21.22
C ALA A 217 2.43 -13.88 -21.79
N LYS A 218 2.23 -14.21 -23.08
CA LYS A 218 2.92 -15.30 -23.77
C LYS A 218 4.34 -14.97 -24.23
N GLU A 219 4.69 -13.69 -24.35
CA GLU A 219 5.98 -13.21 -24.86
C GLU A 219 6.97 -12.84 -23.73
N ILE A 220 6.53 -12.88 -22.47
CA ILE A 220 7.36 -12.54 -21.30
C ILE A 220 8.62 -13.40 -21.24
N MET A 221 8.52 -14.70 -21.56
CA MET A 221 9.68 -15.59 -21.63
C MET A 221 10.60 -15.24 -22.80
N GLN A 222 10.06 -14.85 -23.97
CA GLN A 222 10.86 -14.53 -25.15
C GLN A 222 11.66 -13.23 -24.96
N VAL A 223 11.04 -12.18 -24.40
CA VAL A 223 11.72 -10.90 -24.10
C VAL A 223 12.81 -11.08 -23.04
N LEU A 224 12.59 -11.96 -22.05
CA LEU A 224 13.62 -12.30 -21.06
C LEU A 224 14.75 -13.14 -21.68
N ILE A 225 14.42 -14.07 -22.58
CA ILE A 225 15.40 -14.95 -23.25
C ILE A 225 16.27 -14.15 -24.23
N ASP A 226 15.68 -13.34 -25.12
CA ASP A 226 16.42 -12.57 -26.14
C ASP A 226 17.41 -11.55 -25.54
N GLN A 227 17.14 -11.07 -24.32
CA GLN A 227 18.01 -10.14 -23.58
C GLN A 227 19.09 -10.85 -22.74
N THR A 228 18.97 -12.15 -22.48
CA THR A 228 20.00 -12.95 -21.78
C THR A 228 21.18 -13.30 -22.70
N PHE A 229 21.01 -13.18 -24.02
CA PHE A 229 22.02 -13.48 -25.05
C PHE A 229 22.80 -12.26 -25.57
N LEU A 230 22.64 -11.06 -24.97
CA LEU A 230 23.36 -9.83 -25.37
C LEU A 230 24.47 -9.40 -24.39
N PHE A 231 25.03 -10.34 -23.63
CA PHE A 231 26.28 -10.17 -22.90
C PHE A 231 27.37 -11.11 -23.44
#